data_AF-A0A450YHJ8-F1
#
_entry.id   AF-A0A450YHJ8-F1
#
_cell.length_a   1.000
_cell.length_b   1.000
_cell.length_c   1.000
_cell.angle_alpha   90.00
_cell.angle_beta   90.00
_cell.angle_gamma   90.00
#
_symmetry.space_group_name_H-M   'P 1'
#
loop_
_entity.id
_entity.type
_entity.pdbx_description
1 polymer ?
#
loop_
_entity_poly.entity_id
_entity_poly.type
_entity_poly.pdbx_seq_one_letter_code
_entity_poly.pdbx_strand_id
1 'polypeptide(L)'
;MKIYSHIRLGIILTLLLLSGCNALQIREANSDLTALYKAKEAALEENPMMLSSALASLGDLADLAKQAAEDAEKEGKLANAISFYRIAATAAWQARGTDVISFTEQGTRLCKANSDVPPRDCAMLAVIPNLAVVDEQNRELNELLERMESDYQRNEADAKKVTSIFKDFSFGLNQLLNKRESLRSAAHRPPADFFHALDYNIGELLCTKLVGLESVIGRVTKSGNPVRDKWKDAFEKNKARAKKAGISTKQARCIAQ
;
A
#
# COMPACT_ATOMS: atom_id res chain seq x y z
N MET A 1 -24.72 33.74 15.34
CA MET A 1 -24.49 34.04 13.90
C MET A 1 -23.17 33.38 13.51
N LYS A 2 -23.04 32.36 12.67
CA LYS A 2 -23.88 31.81 11.60
C LYS A 2 -24.07 30.29 11.78
N ILE A 3 -25.32 29.89 11.60
CA ILE A 3 -25.80 28.51 11.47
C ILE A 3 -25.69 28.18 9.98
N TYR A 4 -24.72 27.37 9.55
CA TYR A 4 -24.75 26.73 8.23
C TYR A 4 -23.84 25.50 8.23
N SER A 5 -24.33 24.38 8.77
CA SER A 5 -23.72 23.07 8.52
C SER A 5 -24.72 21.91 8.67
N HIS A 6 -25.94 22.06 8.15
CA HIS A 6 -26.94 20.99 8.16
C HIS A 6 -27.57 20.69 6.80
N ILE A 7 -26.98 21.13 5.68
CA ILE A 7 -27.50 20.82 4.34
C ILE A 7 -26.46 20.00 3.55
N ARG A 8 -26.26 18.75 3.98
CA ARG A 8 -25.77 17.63 3.13
C ARG A 8 -26.31 16.27 3.61
N LEU A 9 -27.38 16.26 4.42
CA LEU A 9 -28.15 15.06 4.76
C LEU A 9 -29.48 15.14 4.02
N GLY A 10 -29.61 14.39 2.93
CA GLY A 10 -30.88 14.27 2.25
C GLY A 10 -30.71 13.84 0.81
N ILE A 11 -31.41 12.75 0.48
CA ILE A 11 -31.52 12.14 -0.85
C ILE A 11 -30.36 11.16 -1.14
N ILE A 12 -30.53 9.91 -0.69
CA ILE A 12 -30.40 8.66 -1.46
C ILE A 12 -30.80 7.58 -0.44
N LEU A 13 -32.10 7.46 -0.17
CA LEU A 13 -32.61 6.36 0.63
C LEU A 13 -34.07 6.08 0.27
N THR A 14 -34.33 5.45 -0.88
CA THR A 14 -35.42 4.48 -1.00
C THR A 14 -35.33 3.64 -2.28
N LEU A 15 -35.71 2.36 -2.11
CA LEU A 15 -36.13 1.37 -3.12
C LEU A 15 -35.06 0.62 -3.91
N LEU A 16 -34.67 -0.55 -3.37
CA LEU A 16 -34.62 -1.87 -4.07
C LEU A 16 -34.14 -2.94 -3.07
N LEU A 17 -35.07 -3.40 -2.22
CA LEU A 17 -34.85 -4.55 -1.33
C LEU A 17 -35.33 -5.80 -2.06
N LEU A 18 -34.38 -6.67 -2.40
CA LEU A 18 -34.46 -8.15 -2.31
C LEU A 18 -33.19 -8.85 -2.86
N SER A 19 -32.11 -8.11 -3.17
CA SER A 19 -30.78 -8.71 -3.42
C SER A 19 -29.60 -7.87 -2.88
N GLY A 20 -29.88 -7.02 -1.89
CA GLY A 20 -28.99 -5.94 -1.42
C GLY A 20 -28.30 -6.12 -0.07
N CYS A 21 -28.47 -7.24 0.65
CA CYS A 21 -27.83 -7.41 1.97
C CYS A 21 -26.29 -7.34 1.89
N ASN A 22 -25.70 -7.96 0.87
CA ASN A 22 -24.24 -8.06 0.80
C ASN A 22 -23.57 -6.75 0.35
N ALA A 23 -24.29 -5.92 -0.42
CA ALA A 23 -23.80 -4.59 -0.80
C ALA A 23 -23.70 -3.65 0.42
N LEU A 24 -24.57 -3.83 1.41
CA LEU A 24 -24.51 -3.10 2.68
C LEU A 24 -23.27 -3.51 3.49
N GLN A 25 -23.03 -4.82 3.61
CA GLN A 25 -21.89 -5.37 4.34
C GLN A 25 -20.54 -4.93 3.75
N ILE A 26 -20.39 -4.93 2.42
CA ILE A 26 -19.14 -4.45 1.77
C ILE A 26 -18.91 -2.96 2.06
N ARG A 27 -19.98 -2.16 2.09
CA ARG A 27 -19.88 -0.73 2.41
C ARG A 27 -19.48 -0.51 3.86
N GLU A 28 -20.05 -1.27 4.78
CA GLU A 28 -19.71 -1.26 6.21
C GLU A 28 -18.25 -1.65 6.42
N ALA A 29 -17.83 -2.81 5.91
CA ALA A 29 -16.44 -3.28 6.01
C ALA A 29 -15.42 -2.30 5.39
N ASN A 30 -15.80 -1.57 4.33
CA ASN A 30 -14.97 -0.47 3.80
C ASN A 30 -14.89 0.76 4.70
N SER A 31 -16.02 1.11 5.32
CA SER A 31 -16.09 2.18 6.31
C SER A 31 -15.20 1.86 7.50
N ASP A 32 -15.28 0.62 8.01
CA ASP A 32 -14.49 0.14 9.14
C ASP A 32 -13.00 0.14 8.81
N LEU A 33 -12.62 -0.41 7.64
CA LEU A 33 -11.23 -0.34 7.16
C LEU A 33 -10.70 1.10 7.16
N THR A 34 -11.49 2.05 6.67
CA THR A 34 -11.10 3.46 6.60
C THR A 34 -10.99 4.09 7.98
N ALA A 35 -11.93 3.79 8.88
CA ALA A 35 -11.96 4.30 10.24
C ALA A 35 -10.78 3.79 11.06
N LEU A 36 -10.53 2.48 11.03
CA LEU A 36 -9.43 1.82 11.73
C LEU A 36 -8.07 2.29 11.21
N TYR A 37 -7.92 2.44 9.88
CA TYR A 37 -6.69 2.99 9.31
C TYR A 37 -6.42 4.42 9.81
N LYS A 38 -7.42 5.30 9.81
CA LYS A 38 -7.26 6.67 10.33
C LYS A 38 -6.94 6.71 11.81
N ALA A 39 -7.59 5.85 12.61
CA ALA A 39 -7.31 5.73 14.03
C ALA A 39 -5.85 5.31 14.29
N LYS A 40 -5.35 4.34 13.50
CA LYS A 40 -3.95 3.94 13.52
C LYS A 40 -3.00 5.09 13.18
N GLU A 41 -3.24 5.80 12.07
CA GLU A 41 -2.37 6.92 11.66
C GLU A 41 -2.36 8.04 12.71
N ALA A 42 -3.51 8.43 13.24
CA ALA A 42 -3.61 9.45 14.30
C ALA A 42 -2.84 9.03 15.56
N ALA A 43 -2.92 7.75 15.95
CA ALA A 43 -2.18 7.23 17.11
C ALA A 43 -0.66 7.25 16.89
N LEU A 44 -0.19 7.08 15.65
CA LEU A 44 1.24 7.15 15.31
C LEU A 44 1.76 8.59 15.23
N GLU A 45 0.92 9.55 14.85
CA GLU A 45 1.31 10.96 14.73
C GLU A 45 1.33 11.72 16.07
N GLU A 46 0.39 11.46 16.98
CA GLU A 46 0.15 12.35 18.12
C GLU A 46 1.04 12.12 19.36
N ASN A 47 1.40 10.88 19.72
CA ASN A 47 2.23 10.62 20.91
C ASN A 47 2.71 9.16 21.06
N PRO A 48 3.96 8.88 21.48
CA PRO A 48 4.41 7.54 21.89
C PRO A 48 3.55 6.90 23.01
N MET A 49 2.89 7.71 23.85
CA MET A 49 1.95 7.21 24.86
C MET A 49 0.65 6.62 24.30
N MET A 50 0.34 6.83 23.02
CA MET A 50 -0.82 6.25 22.32
C MET A 50 -0.49 4.89 21.66
N LEU A 51 0.68 4.30 21.97
CA LEU A 51 1.08 2.99 21.45
C LEU A 51 0.01 1.91 21.69
N SER A 52 -0.70 1.96 22.83
CA SER A 52 -1.80 1.03 23.12
C SER A 52 -2.97 1.18 22.14
N SER A 53 -3.35 2.41 21.77
CA SER A 53 -4.39 2.69 20.78
C SER A 53 -3.98 2.27 19.37
N ALA A 54 -2.71 2.46 19.01
CA ALA A 54 -2.16 1.97 17.75
C ALA A 54 -2.20 0.43 17.69
N LEU A 55 -1.81 -0.26 18.78
CA LEU A 55 -1.85 -1.71 18.89
C LEU A 55 -3.29 -2.26 18.83
N ALA A 56 -4.25 -1.60 19.49
CA ALA A 56 -5.66 -1.97 19.38
C ALA A 56 -6.16 -1.88 17.93
N SER A 57 -5.87 -0.77 17.24
CA SER A 57 -6.24 -0.59 15.83
C SER A 57 -5.62 -1.66 14.90
N LEU A 58 -4.40 -2.13 15.20
CA LEU A 58 -3.78 -3.23 14.46
C LEU A 58 -4.51 -4.56 14.70
N GLY A 59 -4.93 -4.84 15.93
CA GLY A 59 -5.76 -5.99 16.27
C GLY A 59 -7.10 -5.98 15.53
N ASP A 60 -7.81 -4.85 15.59
CA ASP A 60 -9.10 -4.68 14.92
C ASP A 60 -8.98 -4.82 13.39
N LEU A 61 -7.89 -4.32 12.79
CA LEU A 61 -7.60 -4.51 11.37
C LEU A 61 -7.33 -5.99 11.03
N ALA A 62 -6.67 -6.74 11.90
CA ALA A 62 -6.43 -8.16 11.70
C ALA A 62 -7.73 -8.98 11.77
N ASP A 63 -8.64 -8.63 12.70
CA ASP A 63 -9.94 -9.27 12.82
C ASP A 63 -10.85 -8.93 11.63
N LEU A 64 -10.88 -7.66 11.20
CA LEU A 64 -11.56 -7.25 9.98
C LEU A 64 -11.04 -8.01 8.76
N ALA A 65 -9.72 -8.26 8.69
CA ALA A 65 -9.13 -9.00 7.58
C ALA A 65 -9.68 -10.43 7.50
N LYS A 66 -9.74 -11.14 8.63
CA LYS A 66 -10.28 -12.50 8.72
C LYS A 66 -11.77 -12.51 8.40
N GLN A 67 -12.55 -11.63 9.01
CA GLN A 67 -13.99 -11.55 8.81
C GLN A 67 -14.32 -11.28 7.33
N ALA A 68 -13.64 -10.32 6.70
CA ALA A 68 -13.86 -10.03 5.29
C ALA A 68 -13.47 -11.22 4.39
N ALA A 69 -12.42 -11.99 4.72
CA ALA A 69 -12.07 -13.19 3.96
C ALA A 69 -13.15 -14.28 4.09
N GLU A 70 -13.66 -14.52 5.30
CA GLU A 70 -14.76 -15.47 5.52
C GLU A 70 -16.04 -15.05 4.80
N ASP A 71 -16.36 -13.75 4.79
CA ASP A 71 -17.51 -13.22 4.06
C ASP A 71 -17.32 -13.39 2.54
N ALA A 72 -16.09 -13.27 2.03
CA ALA A 72 -15.78 -13.53 0.63
C ALA A 72 -16.02 -14.99 0.24
N GLU A 73 -15.70 -15.95 1.13
CA GLU A 73 -15.92 -17.38 0.90
C GLU A 73 -17.40 -17.77 0.89
N LYS A 74 -18.22 -17.09 1.70
CA LYS A 74 -19.67 -17.32 1.83
C LYS A 74 -20.48 -16.59 0.74
N GLU A 75 -19.86 -15.67 0.01
CA GLU A 75 -20.54 -14.82 -0.95
C GLU A 75 -20.83 -15.56 -2.27
N GLY A 76 -22.09 -15.53 -2.71
CA GLY A 76 -22.54 -16.14 -3.96
C GLY A 76 -22.30 -15.27 -5.19
N LYS A 77 -22.16 -13.95 -5.03
CA LYS A 77 -21.88 -13.00 -6.12
C LYS A 77 -20.38 -12.77 -6.27
N LEU A 78 -19.80 -13.21 -7.39
CA LEU A 78 -18.36 -13.09 -7.66
C LEU A 78 -17.78 -11.69 -7.43
N ALA A 79 -18.45 -10.63 -7.91
CA ALA A 79 -17.99 -9.25 -7.75
C ALA A 79 -17.90 -8.81 -6.28
N ASN A 80 -18.84 -9.28 -5.45
CA ASN A 80 -18.84 -9.02 -4.02
C ASN A 80 -17.72 -9.79 -3.32
N ALA A 81 -17.50 -11.06 -3.68
CA ALA A 81 -16.41 -11.87 -3.13
C ALA A 81 -15.04 -11.22 -3.43
N ILE A 82 -14.84 -10.73 -4.66
CA ILE A 82 -13.64 -9.97 -5.04
C ILE A 82 -13.48 -8.71 -4.17
N SER A 83 -14.58 -7.97 -3.95
CA SER A 83 -14.58 -6.76 -3.12
C SER A 83 -14.16 -7.07 -1.69
N PHE A 84 -14.68 -8.15 -1.10
CA PHE A 84 -14.34 -8.62 0.24
C PHE A 84 -12.88 -9.09 0.34
N TYR A 85 -12.37 -9.88 -0.61
CA TYR A 85 -10.95 -10.22 -0.62
C TYR A 85 -10.05 -8.99 -0.71
N ARG A 86 -10.47 -7.95 -1.43
CA ARG A 86 -9.73 -6.68 -1.48
C ARG A 86 -9.75 -5.93 -0.14
N ILE A 87 -10.84 -6.00 0.62
CA ILE A 87 -10.89 -5.51 2.02
C ILE A 87 -9.93 -6.34 2.86
N ALA A 88 -10.07 -7.67 2.84
CA ALA A 88 -9.28 -8.61 3.63
C ALA A 88 -7.77 -8.40 3.43
N ALA A 89 -7.34 -8.37 2.16
CA ALA A 89 -5.96 -8.12 1.79
C ALA A 89 -5.45 -6.75 2.28
N THR A 90 -6.25 -5.70 2.14
CA THR A 90 -5.85 -4.35 2.58
C THR A 90 -5.77 -4.27 4.09
N ALA A 91 -6.76 -4.82 4.81
CA ALA A 91 -6.81 -4.86 6.26
C ALA A 91 -5.63 -5.66 6.83
N ALA A 92 -5.36 -6.85 6.28
CA ALA A 92 -4.20 -7.66 6.64
C ALA A 92 -2.89 -6.90 6.43
N TRP A 93 -2.74 -6.19 5.30
CA TRP A 93 -1.54 -5.40 5.04
C TRP A 93 -1.39 -4.28 6.09
N GLN A 94 -2.46 -3.54 6.36
CA GLN A 94 -2.42 -2.45 7.34
C GLN A 94 -2.21 -2.94 8.77
N ALA A 95 -2.62 -4.18 9.08
CA ALA A 95 -2.37 -4.88 10.34
C ALA A 95 -0.98 -5.53 10.43
N ARG A 96 -0.19 -5.53 9.34
CA ARG A 96 1.08 -6.25 9.22
C ARG A 96 0.91 -7.79 9.35
N GLY A 97 -0.23 -8.30 8.94
CA GLY A 97 -0.54 -9.74 8.96
C GLY A 97 0.16 -10.50 7.84
N THR A 98 0.36 -11.81 8.05
CA THR A 98 0.99 -12.72 7.07
C THR A 98 0.05 -13.14 5.94
N ASP A 99 -1.26 -12.97 6.12
CA ASP A 99 -2.29 -13.49 5.21
C ASP A 99 -2.50 -12.63 3.95
N VAL A 100 -1.77 -11.51 3.82
CA VAL A 100 -1.86 -10.59 2.66
C VAL A 100 -1.71 -11.35 1.35
N ILE A 101 -0.71 -12.21 1.23
CA ILE A 101 -0.46 -12.99 0.01
C ILE A 101 -1.61 -13.97 -0.25
N SER A 102 -2.05 -14.70 0.78
CA SER A 102 -3.16 -15.64 0.65
C SER A 102 -4.45 -14.96 0.18
N PHE A 103 -4.87 -13.87 0.82
CA PHE A 103 -6.10 -13.16 0.46
C PHE A 103 -6.01 -12.51 -0.94
N THR A 104 -4.86 -11.94 -1.29
CA THR A 104 -4.66 -11.36 -2.63
C THR A 104 -4.67 -12.41 -3.73
N GLU A 105 -4.07 -13.58 -3.51
CA GLU A 105 -4.10 -14.68 -4.46
C GLU A 105 -5.51 -15.24 -4.65
N GLN A 106 -6.26 -15.42 -3.56
CA GLN A 106 -7.65 -15.88 -3.60
C GLN A 106 -8.52 -14.91 -4.42
N GLY A 107 -8.49 -13.61 -4.12
CA GLY A 107 -9.22 -12.61 -4.91
C GLY A 107 -8.74 -12.51 -6.36
N THR A 108 -7.43 -12.62 -6.61
CA THR A 108 -6.86 -12.57 -7.97
C THR A 108 -7.31 -13.76 -8.82
N ARG A 109 -7.48 -14.95 -8.23
CA ARG A 109 -8.04 -16.11 -8.94
C ARG A 109 -9.46 -15.83 -9.41
N LEU A 110 -10.29 -15.23 -8.57
CA LEU A 110 -11.66 -14.82 -8.93
C LEU A 110 -11.67 -13.78 -10.06
N CYS A 111 -10.78 -12.80 -10.01
CA CYS A 111 -10.62 -11.79 -11.06
C CYS A 111 -10.26 -12.35 -12.45
N LYS A 112 -9.63 -13.53 -12.52
CA LYS A 112 -9.26 -14.18 -13.78
C LYS A 112 -10.37 -15.07 -14.36
N ALA A 113 -11.33 -15.48 -13.53
CA ALA A 113 -12.33 -16.48 -13.89
C ALA A 113 -13.52 -15.92 -14.70
N ASN A 114 -13.68 -14.60 -14.76
CA ASN A 114 -14.86 -13.98 -15.37
C ASN A 114 -14.49 -12.64 -16.05
N SER A 115 -15.28 -12.24 -17.04
CA SER A 115 -15.17 -10.93 -17.70
C SER A 115 -15.90 -9.82 -16.92
N ASP A 116 -16.96 -10.13 -16.17
CA ASP A 116 -17.71 -9.13 -15.39
C ASP A 116 -17.14 -8.98 -13.98
N VAL A 117 -15.93 -8.42 -13.90
CA VAL A 117 -15.18 -8.24 -12.64
C VAL A 117 -15.02 -6.76 -12.30
N PRO A 118 -15.06 -6.36 -11.02
CA PRO A 118 -14.83 -4.98 -10.61
C PRO A 118 -13.36 -4.58 -10.88
N PRO A 119 -13.08 -3.75 -11.93
CA PRO A 119 -11.70 -3.58 -12.41
C PRO A 119 -10.78 -2.92 -11.36
N ARG A 120 -11.35 -2.03 -10.53
CA ARG A 120 -10.63 -1.36 -9.46
C ARG A 120 -10.17 -2.35 -8.38
N ASP A 121 -11.05 -3.25 -7.93
CA ASP A 121 -10.71 -4.19 -6.86
C ASP A 121 -9.71 -5.24 -7.34
N CYS A 122 -9.87 -5.72 -8.57
CA CYS A 122 -8.89 -6.60 -9.20
C CYS A 122 -7.51 -5.94 -9.35
N ALA A 123 -7.47 -4.66 -9.69
CA ALA A 123 -6.22 -3.92 -9.76
C ALA A 123 -5.58 -3.69 -8.39
N MET A 124 -6.38 -3.38 -7.36
CA MET A 124 -5.92 -3.30 -5.98
C MET A 124 -5.30 -4.63 -5.52
N LEU A 125 -6.01 -5.75 -5.70
CA LEU A 125 -5.51 -7.09 -5.37
C LEU A 125 -4.19 -7.42 -6.07
N ALA A 126 -4.00 -6.91 -7.29
CA ALA A 126 -2.78 -7.13 -8.06
C ALA A 126 -1.58 -6.28 -7.58
N VAL A 127 -1.80 -5.16 -6.87
CA VAL A 127 -0.73 -4.26 -6.39
C VAL A 127 -0.46 -4.36 -4.89
N ILE A 128 -1.46 -4.72 -4.06
CA ILE A 128 -1.34 -4.82 -2.59
C ILE A 128 -0.11 -5.63 -2.15
N PRO A 129 0.21 -6.81 -2.71
CA PRO A 129 1.38 -7.58 -2.27
C PRO A 129 2.69 -6.79 -2.38
N ASN A 130 2.85 -6.02 -3.47
CA ASN A 130 4.06 -5.26 -3.69
C ASN A 130 4.11 -4.01 -2.80
N LEU A 131 2.96 -3.37 -2.54
CA LEU A 131 2.88 -2.27 -1.58
C LEU A 131 3.21 -2.76 -0.16
N ALA A 132 2.70 -3.92 0.24
CA ALA A 132 2.98 -4.53 1.54
C ALA A 132 4.47 -4.83 1.74
N VAL A 133 5.14 -5.40 0.74
CA VAL A 133 6.59 -5.63 0.76
C VAL A 133 7.34 -4.30 0.90
N VAL A 134 6.97 -3.28 0.13
CA VAL A 134 7.64 -1.98 0.20
C VAL A 134 7.49 -1.33 1.58
N ASP A 135 6.30 -1.39 2.18
CA ASP A 135 6.05 -0.87 3.53
C ASP A 135 6.85 -1.62 4.60
N GLU A 136 6.94 -2.94 4.50
CA GLU A 136 7.77 -3.77 5.37
C GLU A 136 9.24 -3.39 5.29
N GLN A 137 9.78 -3.23 4.08
CA GLN A 137 11.17 -2.81 3.88
C GLN A 137 11.43 -1.40 4.41
N ASN A 138 10.49 -0.47 4.24
CA ASN A 138 10.59 0.87 4.79
C ASN A 138 10.58 0.86 6.33
N ARG A 139 9.80 -0.03 6.95
CA ARG A 139 9.82 -0.21 8.41
C ARG A 139 11.16 -0.78 8.89
N GLU A 140 11.64 -1.85 8.27
CA GLU A 140 12.94 -2.44 8.62
C GLU A 140 14.09 -1.43 8.48
N LEU A 141 14.00 -0.54 7.48
CA LEU A 141 14.94 0.56 7.32
C LEU A 141 14.88 1.54 8.49
N ASN A 142 13.69 1.98 8.88
CA ASN A 142 13.52 2.93 9.98
C ASN A 142 14.01 2.33 11.31
N GLU A 143 13.69 1.07 11.59
CA GLU A 143 14.20 0.38 12.78
C GLU A 143 15.73 0.29 12.78
N LEU A 144 16.33 0.00 11.62
CA LEU A 144 17.78 0.00 11.48
C LEU A 144 18.38 1.40 11.68
N LEU A 145 17.72 2.43 11.18
CA LEU A 145 18.14 3.82 11.36
C LEU A 145 18.12 4.24 12.83
N GLU A 146 17.04 3.96 13.54
CA GLU A 146 16.92 4.23 14.98
C GLU A 146 18.03 3.52 15.78
N ARG A 147 18.30 2.25 15.46
CA ARG A 147 19.42 1.52 16.08
C ARG A 147 20.76 2.18 15.82
N MET A 148 21.04 2.58 14.58
CA MET A 148 22.31 3.24 14.22
C MET A 148 22.47 4.62 14.84
N GLU A 149 21.38 5.33 15.13
CA GLU A 149 21.44 6.59 15.88
C GLU A 149 21.80 6.35 17.35
N SER A 150 21.37 5.22 17.92
CA SER A 150 21.74 4.82 19.29
C SER A 150 23.14 4.22 19.43
N ASP A 151 23.68 3.59 18.38
CA ASP A 151 25.01 2.98 18.35
C ASP A 151 25.78 3.45 17.11
N TYR A 152 26.65 4.45 17.28
CA TYR A 152 27.37 5.12 16.20
C TYR A 152 28.46 4.25 15.53
N GLN A 153 28.63 2.99 15.95
CA GLN A 153 29.66 2.13 15.37
C GLN A 153 29.23 1.61 13.99
N ARG A 154 30.05 1.91 12.97
CA ARG A 154 29.89 1.31 11.64
C ARG A 154 30.12 -0.19 11.72
N ASN A 155 29.04 -0.96 11.66
CA ASN A 155 29.07 -2.41 11.59
C ASN A 155 28.89 -2.90 10.13
N GLU A 156 29.70 -3.86 9.71
CA GLU A 156 29.56 -4.52 8.40
C GLU A 156 28.20 -5.22 8.25
N ALA A 157 27.63 -5.72 9.36
CA ALA A 157 26.30 -6.33 9.37
C ALA A 157 25.20 -5.34 8.97
N ASP A 158 25.26 -4.10 9.47
CA ASP A 158 24.29 -3.05 9.12
C ASP A 158 24.41 -2.65 7.65
N ALA A 159 25.64 -2.51 7.15
CA ALA A 159 25.87 -2.26 5.72
C ALA A 159 25.28 -3.38 4.83
N LYS A 160 25.42 -4.65 5.23
CA LYS A 160 24.78 -5.79 4.54
C LYS A 160 23.26 -5.71 4.61
N LYS A 161 22.69 -5.37 5.77
CA LYS A 161 21.24 -5.25 5.96
C LYS A 161 20.64 -4.11 5.14
N VAL A 162 21.23 -2.91 5.16
CA VAL A 162 20.82 -1.78 4.30
C VAL A 162 20.86 -2.18 2.83
N THR A 163 21.91 -2.90 2.41
CA THR A 163 22.03 -3.37 1.02
C THR A 163 20.91 -4.35 0.65
N SER A 164 20.51 -5.24 1.56
CA SER A 164 19.38 -6.16 1.33
C SER A 164 18.07 -5.39 1.20
N ILE A 165 17.76 -4.55 2.20
CA ILE A 165 16.54 -3.71 2.22
C ILE A 165 16.42 -2.93 0.92
N PHE A 166 17.53 -2.35 0.45
CA PHE A 166 17.53 -1.62 -0.82
C PHE A 166 17.21 -2.51 -2.04
N LYS A 167 17.83 -3.69 -2.14
CA LYS A 167 17.55 -4.62 -3.24
C LYS A 167 16.09 -5.01 -3.26
N ASP A 168 15.53 -5.31 -2.09
CA ASP A 168 14.15 -5.76 -1.92
C ASP A 168 13.17 -4.61 -2.23
N PHE A 169 13.46 -3.40 -1.75
CA PHE A 169 12.69 -2.20 -2.08
C PHE A 169 12.71 -1.90 -3.59
N SER A 170 13.89 -1.93 -4.21
CA SER A 170 14.03 -1.71 -5.66
C SER A 170 13.32 -2.80 -6.47
N PHE A 171 13.35 -4.05 -6.01
CA PHE A 171 12.60 -5.13 -6.64
C PHE A 171 11.08 -4.88 -6.54
N GLY A 172 10.56 -4.58 -5.35
CA GLY A 172 9.14 -4.30 -5.13
C GLY A 172 8.63 -3.12 -5.96
N LEU A 173 9.41 -2.03 -6.02
CA LEU A 173 9.09 -0.87 -6.86
C LEU A 173 9.05 -1.21 -8.35
N ASN A 174 9.98 -2.03 -8.83
CA ASN A 174 9.97 -2.51 -10.21
C ASN A 174 8.74 -3.37 -10.51
N GLN A 175 8.33 -4.23 -9.57
CA GLN A 175 7.10 -4.98 -9.71
C GLN A 175 5.87 -4.06 -9.77
N LEU A 176 5.81 -3.00 -8.96
CA LEU A 176 4.74 -2.00 -9.01
C LEU A 176 4.68 -1.29 -10.37
N LEU A 177 5.82 -0.83 -10.88
CA LEU A 177 5.90 -0.16 -12.19
C LEU A 177 5.45 -1.10 -13.33
N ASN A 178 5.91 -2.35 -13.32
CA ASN A 178 5.51 -3.35 -14.31
C ASN A 178 4.02 -3.69 -14.20
N LYS A 179 3.51 -3.86 -12.98
CA LYS A 179 2.10 -4.18 -12.75
C LYS A 179 1.21 -3.04 -13.22
N ARG A 180 1.58 -1.80 -12.91
CA ARG A 180 0.89 -0.61 -13.38
C ARG A 180 0.77 -0.58 -14.91
N GLU A 181 1.86 -0.87 -15.62
CA GLU A 181 1.84 -0.90 -17.09
C GLU A 181 0.91 -1.99 -17.63
N SER A 182 1.00 -3.20 -17.05
CA SER A 182 0.09 -4.30 -17.36
C SER A 182 -1.38 -3.90 -17.14
N LEU A 183 -1.70 -3.23 -16.04
CA LEU A 183 -3.06 -2.76 -15.73
C LEU A 183 -3.56 -1.68 -16.70
N ARG A 184 -2.67 -0.84 -17.25
CA ARG A 184 -3.05 0.15 -18.28
C ARG A 184 -3.45 -0.50 -19.60
N SER A 185 -2.81 -1.62 -19.94
CA SER A 185 -3.06 -2.40 -21.16
C SER A 185 -4.16 -3.46 -21.00
N ALA A 186 -4.70 -3.66 -19.80
CA ALA A 186 -5.69 -4.69 -19.54
C ALA A 186 -7.05 -4.38 -20.20
N ALA A 187 -7.76 -5.43 -20.64
CA ALA A 187 -9.10 -5.30 -21.23
C ALA A 187 -10.09 -4.62 -20.28
N HIS A 188 -10.09 -5.02 -19.01
CA HIS A 188 -10.85 -4.38 -17.94
C HIS A 188 -9.96 -3.37 -17.22
N ARG A 189 -9.76 -2.22 -17.86
CA ARG A 189 -8.88 -1.17 -17.34
C ARG A 189 -9.49 -0.53 -16.07
N PRO A 190 -8.72 -0.34 -14.99
CA PRO A 190 -9.16 0.41 -13.81
C PRO A 190 -9.49 1.87 -14.14
N PRO A 191 -10.34 2.53 -13.33
CA PRO A 191 -10.66 3.93 -13.53
C PRO A 191 -9.43 4.85 -13.39
N ALA A 192 -9.49 6.05 -13.97
CA ALA A 192 -8.35 6.96 -14.04
C ALA A 192 -7.85 7.43 -12.66
N ASP A 193 -8.76 7.62 -11.71
CA ASP A 193 -8.47 7.98 -10.32
C ASP A 193 -7.60 6.93 -9.61
N PHE A 194 -7.78 5.64 -9.89
CA PHE A 194 -6.90 4.58 -9.41
C PHE A 194 -5.46 4.79 -9.87
N PHE A 195 -5.25 5.10 -11.16
CA PHE A 195 -3.90 5.36 -11.67
C PHE A 195 -3.30 6.64 -11.10
N HIS A 196 -4.10 7.69 -10.87
CA HIS A 196 -3.61 8.89 -10.19
C HIS A 196 -3.15 8.59 -8.76
N ALA A 197 -3.91 7.81 -8.00
CA ALA A 197 -3.52 7.39 -6.66
C ALA A 197 -2.28 6.49 -6.68
N LEU A 198 -2.19 5.54 -7.61
CA LEU A 198 -1.03 4.66 -7.75
C LEU A 198 0.22 5.46 -8.15
N ASP A 199 0.10 6.41 -9.08
CA ASP A 199 1.19 7.29 -9.52
C ASP A 199 1.69 8.18 -8.39
N TYR A 200 0.77 8.68 -7.56
CA TYR A 200 1.10 9.43 -6.37
C TYR A 200 1.95 8.60 -5.42
N ASN A 201 1.49 7.39 -5.06
CA ASN A 201 2.20 6.51 -4.12
C ASN A 201 3.56 6.07 -4.67
N ILE A 202 3.64 5.68 -5.94
CA ILE A 202 4.92 5.33 -6.59
C ILE A 202 5.88 6.53 -6.57
N GLY A 203 5.37 7.74 -6.84
CA GLY A 203 6.17 8.98 -6.78
C GLY A 203 6.70 9.28 -5.38
N GLU A 204 5.87 9.09 -4.35
CA GLU A 204 6.25 9.28 -2.94
C GLU A 204 7.32 8.27 -2.50
N LEU A 205 7.12 6.98 -2.83
CA LEU A 205 8.12 5.93 -2.58
C LEU A 205 9.46 6.21 -3.28
N LEU A 206 9.43 6.67 -4.52
CA LEU A 206 10.63 7.05 -5.27
C LEU A 206 11.32 8.28 -4.67
N CYS A 207 10.59 9.35 -4.40
CA CYS A 207 11.20 10.65 -4.09
C CYS A 207 11.47 10.86 -2.60
N THR A 208 10.67 10.29 -1.71
CA THR A 208 10.86 10.43 -0.27
C THR A 208 11.75 9.32 0.26
N LYS A 209 11.45 8.06 -0.08
CA LYS A 209 12.08 6.90 0.57
C LYS A 209 13.44 6.54 -0.01
N LEU A 210 13.56 6.50 -1.34
CA LEU A 210 14.86 6.21 -1.95
C LEU A 210 15.89 7.33 -1.72
N VAL A 211 15.46 8.60 -1.75
CA VAL A 211 16.36 9.71 -1.43
C VAL A 211 16.83 9.64 0.03
N GLY A 212 15.91 9.30 0.95
CA GLY A 212 16.28 8.99 2.34
C GLY A 212 17.35 7.90 2.44
N LEU A 213 17.19 6.80 1.70
CA LEU A 213 18.14 5.68 1.62
C LEU A 213 19.55 6.10 1.17
N GLU A 214 19.69 7.10 0.29
CA GLU A 214 21.02 7.61 -0.11
C GLU A 214 21.83 8.07 1.11
N SER A 215 21.16 8.83 1.98
CA SER A 215 21.79 9.40 3.17
C SER A 215 22.26 8.30 4.12
N VAL A 216 21.46 7.23 4.26
CA VAL A 216 21.77 6.07 5.09
C VAL A 216 22.96 5.31 4.54
N ILE A 217 22.96 5.03 3.24
CA ILE A 217 24.06 4.33 2.56
C ILE A 217 25.36 5.12 2.71
N GLY A 218 25.30 6.46 2.60
CA GLY A 218 26.46 7.32 2.85
C GLY A 218 27.01 7.24 4.28
N ARG A 219 26.17 6.95 5.28
CA ARG A 219 26.59 6.79 6.69
C ARG A 219 27.22 5.42 6.96
N VAL A 220 26.64 4.35 6.40
CA VAL A 220 27.10 2.96 6.65
C VAL A 220 28.21 2.49 5.72
N THR A 221 28.38 3.12 4.56
CA THR A 221 29.42 2.73 3.59
C THR A 221 30.57 3.72 3.55
N LYS A 222 31.80 3.23 3.38
CA LYS A 222 32.97 4.07 3.10
C LYS A 222 32.83 4.70 1.70
N SER A 223 33.47 5.85 1.47
CA SER A 223 33.60 6.42 0.13
C SER A 223 34.23 5.38 -0.83
N GLY A 224 33.72 5.30 -2.06
CA GLY A 224 34.15 4.30 -3.05
C GLY A 224 33.59 2.90 -2.85
N ASN A 225 32.62 2.70 -1.95
CA ASN A 225 31.97 1.40 -1.79
C ASN A 225 31.04 1.10 -2.98
N PRO A 226 31.16 -0.08 -3.64
CA PRO A 226 30.35 -0.45 -4.80
C PRO A 226 28.85 -0.53 -4.52
N VAL A 227 28.42 -0.65 -3.26
CA VAL A 227 27.01 -0.56 -2.86
C VAL A 227 26.43 0.80 -3.18
N ARG A 228 27.19 1.88 -2.95
CA ARG A 228 26.74 3.25 -3.24
C ARG A 228 26.51 3.46 -4.73
N ASP A 229 27.40 2.93 -5.57
CA ASP A 229 27.28 3.06 -7.03
C ASP A 229 26.11 2.22 -7.57
N LYS A 230 25.95 0.98 -7.08
CA LYS A 230 24.79 0.14 -7.40
C LYS A 230 23.47 0.79 -6.97
N TRP A 231 23.47 1.48 -5.84
CA TRP A 231 22.32 2.23 -5.37
C TRP A 231 21.97 3.37 -6.33
N LYS A 232 22.94 4.23 -6.68
CA LYS A 232 22.74 5.32 -7.63
C LYS A 232 22.21 4.83 -8.97
N ASP A 233 22.81 3.78 -9.51
CA ASP A 233 22.38 3.16 -10.77
C ASP A 233 20.94 2.65 -10.71
N ALA A 234 20.56 1.94 -9.65
CA ALA A 234 19.20 1.44 -9.49
C ALA A 234 18.18 2.58 -9.23
N PHE A 235 18.55 3.62 -8.49
CA PHE A 235 17.72 4.82 -8.32
C PHE A 235 17.45 5.50 -9.66
N GLU A 236 18.50 5.79 -10.44
CA GLU A 236 18.36 6.42 -11.76
C GLU A 236 17.58 5.55 -12.75
N LYS A 237 17.76 4.23 -12.72
CA LYS A 237 16.96 3.29 -13.53
C LYS A 237 15.48 3.33 -13.16
N ASN A 238 15.14 3.31 -11.88
CA ASN A 238 13.76 3.37 -11.41
C ASN A 238 13.12 4.72 -11.73
N LYS A 239 13.87 5.82 -11.55
CA LYS A 239 13.47 7.18 -11.93
C LYS A 239 13.18 7.28 -13.45
N ALA A 240 14.09 6.81 -14.29
CA ALA A 240 13.90 6.79 -15.74
C ALA A 240 12.68 5.96 -16.17
N ARG A 241 12.46 4.80 -15.53
CA ARG A 241 11.26 3.97 -15.77
C ARG A 241 9.98 4.68 -15.37
N ALA A 242 9.94 5.31 -14.20
CA ALA A 242 8.78 6.08 -13.74
C ALA A 242 8.47 7.24 -14.69
N LYS A 243 9.50 7.95 -15.17
CA LYS A 243 9.37 9.00 -16.20
C LYS A 243 8.80 8.44 -17.51
N LYS A 244 9.33 7.32 -18.01
CA LYS A 244 8.82 6.62 -19.21
C LYS A 244 7.38 6.15 -19.03
N ALA A 245 7.00 5.76 -17.81
CA ALA A 245 5.63 5.36 -17.46
C ALA A 245 4.67 6.56 -17.31
N GLY A 246 5.16 7.79 -17.50
CA GLY A 246 4.37 9.02 -17.43
C GLY A 246 4.05 9.48 -16.01
N ILE A 247 4.77 8.99 -15.00
CA ILE A 247 4.59 9.43 -13.62
C ILE A 247 5.16 10.84 -13.49
N SER A 248 4.27 11.83 -13.41
CA SER A 248 4.58 13.26 -13.44
C SER A 248 3.85 14.05 -12.34
N THR A 249 3.62 13.40 -11.20
CA THR A 249 2.93 14.02 -10.05
C THR A 249 3.80 15.11 -9.41
N LYS A 250 3.17 16.03 -8.64
CA LYS A 250 3.91 17.04 -7.86
C LYS A 250 4.88 16.39 -6.86
N GLN A 251 4.59 15.18 -6.42
CA GLN A 251 5.39 14.36 -5.51
C GLN A 251 6.58 13.71 -6.23
N ALA A 252 6.44 13.47 -7.54
CA ALA A 252 7.50 13.01 -8.43
C ALA A 252 8.44 14.13 -8.93
N ARG A 253 8.56 15.26 -8.22
CA ARG A 253 9.47 16.36 -8.62
C ARG A 253 10.92 15.90 -8.76
N CYS A 254 11.36 14.96 -7.92
CA CYS A 254 12.69 14.36 -8.06
C CYS A 254 12.87 13.58 -9.37
N ILE A 255 11.78 13.17 -10.03
CA ILE A 255 11.77 12.44 -11.31
C ILE A 255 11.91 13.40 -12.49
N ALA A 256 11.44 14.64 -12.34
CA ALA A 256 11.47 15.66 -13.39
C ALA A 256 12.82 16.39 -13.51
N GLN A 257 13.56 16.51 -12.40
CA GLN A 257 14.93 17.02 -12.34
C GLN A 257 15.92 16.04 -12.97
#